data_AF-A0A820LMA3-F1
#
_entry.id   AF-A0A820LMA3-F1
#
_cell.length_a   1.000
_cell.length_b   1.000
_cell.length_c   1.000
_cell.angle_alpha   90.00
_cell.angle_beta   90.00
_cell.angle_gamma   90.00
#
_symmetry.space_group_name_H-M   'P 1'
#
loop_
_entity.id
_entity.type
_entity.pdbx_description
1 polymer ?
#
loop_
_entity_poly.entity_id
_entity_poly.type
_entity_poly.pdbx_seq_one_letter_code
_entity_poly.pdbx_strand_id
1 'polypeptide(L)'
;MMGFSCLLPPKVDSQLIRACIHIYACALVFETIYEERYPISHMGKYPLTMYQFKHFFNTCRIPHKECDELVSSFRTVSEDIQTPPTHIVIIRNGHLFTFNL
;
A
#
# COMPACT_ATOMS: atom_id res chain seq x y z
N MET A 1 5.90 -27.03 19.42
CA MET A 1 5.19 -25.79 19.07
C MET A 1 6.26 -24.70 18.95
N MET A 2 6.77 -24.44 17.73
CA MET A 2 7.80 -23.42 17.52
C MET A 2 7.15 -22.05 17.74
N GLY A 3 7.57 -21.35 18.79
CA GLY A 3 7.13 -19.98 19.04
C GLY A 3 7.62 -19.10 17.91
N PHE A 4 6.69 -18.47 17.18
CA PHE A 4 7.03 -17.43 16.23
C PHE A 4 7.68 -16.27 17.00
N SER A 5 9.00 -16.14 16.92
CA SER A 5 9.68 -14.94 17.39
C SER A 5 9.19 -13.77 16.55
N CYS A 6 8.57 -12.77 17.20
CA CYS A 6 8.18 -11.54 16.52
C CYS A 6 9.44 -10.85 16.00
N LEU A 7 9.57 -10.69 14.67
CA LEU A 7 10.74 -10.06 14.04
C LEU A 7 10.97 -8.61 14.51
N LEU A 8 9.92 -7.93 15.01
CA LEU A 8 9.97 -6.57 15.55
C LEU A 8 9.24 -6.49 16.90
N PRO A 9 9.83 -6.99 18.01
CA PRO A 9 9.18 -6.97 19.32
C PRO A 9 8.91 -5.53 19.78
N PRO A 10 7.91 -5.26 20.64
CA PRO A 10 7.66 -3.90 21.14
C PRO A 10 8.92 -3.28 21.75
N LYS A 11 9.28 -2.09 21.29
CA LYS A 11 10.46 -1.36 21.77
C LYS A 11 10.11 0.12 21.90
N VAL A 12 10.35 0.68 23.08
CA VAL A 12 10.18 2.12 23.35
C VAL A 12 11.06 2.91 22.37
N ASP A 13 10.56 4.06 21.92
CA ASP A 13 11.23 4.96 20.97
C ASP A 13 11.58 4.35 19.59
N SER A 14 10.99 3.20 19.24
CA SER A 14 11.20 2.59 17.91
C SER A 14 10.19 3.00 16.85
N GLN A 15 9.15 3.75 17.23
CA GLN A 15 8.00 4.04 16.36
C GLN A 15 8.42 4.71 15.05
N LEU A 16 9.17 5.81 15.11
CA LEU A 16 9.56 6.57 13.92
C LEU A 16 10.45 5.75 13.00
N ILE A 17 11.47 5.08 13.55
CA ILE A 17 12.39 4.25 12.76
C ILE A 17 11.64 3.13 12.06
N ARG A 18 10.71 2.46 12.75
CA ARG A 18 9.89 1.39 12.15
C ARG A 18 8.89 1.92 11.13
N ALA A 19 8.31 3.09 11.37
CA ALA A 19 7.44 3.75 10.40
C ALA A 19 8.21 4.09 9.11
N CYS A 20 9.44 4.62 9.22
CA CYS A 20 10.28 4.90 8.05
C CYS A 20 10.59 3.63 7.24
N ILE A 21 10.98 2.54 7.92
CA ILE A 21 11.23 1.25 7.25
C ILE A 21 9.95 0.75 6.56
N HIS A 22 8.80 0.88 7.22
CA HIS A 22 7.53 0.45 6.68
C HIS A 22 7.13 1.27 5.44
N ILE A 23 7.23 2.60 5.50
CA ILE A 23 6.95 3.50 4.38
C ILE A 23 7.85 3.16 3.19
N TYR A 24 9.15 2.98 3.43
CA TYR A 24 10.11 2.59 2.39
C TYR A 24 9.75 1.24 1.75
N ALA A 25 9.43 0.23 2.57
CA ALA A 25 9.00 -1.08 2.07
C ALA A 25 7.70 -0.98 1.25
N CYS A 26 6.72 -0.19 1.69
CA CYS A 26 5.50 0.07 0.94
C CYS A 26 5.78 0.77 -0.39
N ALA A 27 6.71 1.72 -0.43
CA ALA A 27 7.10 2.41 -1.67
C ALA A 27 7.72 1.44 -2.69
N LEU A 28 8.59 0.53 -2.25
CA LEU A 28 9.15 -0.51 -3.13
C LEU A 28 8.05 -1.44 -3.67
N VAL A 29 7.10 -1.84 -2.83
CA VAL A 29 5.96 -2.65 -3.27
C VAL A 29 5.10 -1.88 -4.26
N PHE A 30 4.81 -0.62 -4.00
CA PHE A 30 4.08 0.26 -4.93
C PHE A 30 4.75 0.31 -6.31
N GLU A 31 6.06 0.56 -6.36
CA GLU A 31 6.83 0.61 -7.61
C GLU A 31 6.71 -0.70 -8.38
N THR A 32 6.88 -1.85 -7.71
CA THR A 32 6.77 -3.15 -8.38
C THR A 32 5.36 -3.45 -8.90
N ILE A 33 4.30 -2.98 -8.24
CA ILE A 33 2.93 -3.15 -8.73
C ILE A 33 2.65 -2.17 -9.88
N TYR A 34 3.10 -0.92 -9.76
CA TYR A 34 2.97 0.11 -10.78
C TYR A 34 3.62 -0.30 -12.11
N GLU A 35 4.80 -0.90 -12.04
CA GLU A 35 5.54 -1.43 -13.20
C GLU A 35 5.14 -2.86 -13.60
N GLU A 36 4.11 -3.44 -12.96
CA GLU A 36 3.61 -4.79 -13.22
C GLU A 36 4.67 -5.90 -13.06
N ARG A 37 5.69 -5.66 -12.21
CA ARG A 37 6.77 -6.60 -11.87
C ARG A 37 6.50 -7.40 -10.58
N TYR A 38 5.42 -7.10 -9.87
CA TYR A 38 5.08 -7.83 -8.64
C TYR A 38 4.80 -9.32 -8.94
N PRO A 39 5.37 -10.27 -8.17
CA PRO A 39 5.21 -11.69 -8.47
C PRO A 39 3.75 -12.15 -8.48
N ILE A 40 3.37 -12.89 -9.52
CA ILE A 40 2.04 -13.49 -9.62
C ILE A 40 1.88 -14.53 -8.51
N SER A 41 0.79 -14.43 -7.75
CA SER A 41 0.44 -15.40 -6.74
C SER A 41 -0.08 -16.68 -7.38
N HIS A 42 0.28 -17.83 -6.82
CA HIS A 42 -0.11 -19.14 -7.35
C HIS A 42 -0.74 -20.01 -6.27
N MET A 43 -1.74 -20.80 -6.67
CA MET A 43 -2.23 -21.94 -5.90
C MET A 43 -1.75 -23.23 -6.59
N GLY A 44 -0.63 -23.78 -6.10
CA GLY A 44 0.09 -24.84 -6.79
C GLY A 44 0.63 -24.34 -8.13
N LYS A 45 0.13 -24.88 -9.24
CA LYS A 45 0.52 -24.48 -10.61
C LYS A 45 -0.41 -23.42 -11.21
N TYR A 46 -1.52 -23.10 -10.55
CA TYR A 46 -2.54 -22.22 -11.10
C TYR A 46 -2.27 -20.77 -10.69
N PRO A 47 -2.14 -19.82 -11.64
CA PRO A 47 -2.01 -18.42 -11.32
C PRO A 47 -3.33 -17.90 -10.73
N LEU A 48 -3.23 -17.07 -9.70
CA LEU A 48 -4.35 -16.37 -9.08
C LEU A 48 -4.49 -14.97 -9.67
N THR A 49 -5.71 -14.45 -9.61
CA THR A 49 -5.97 -13.06 -10.03
C THR A 49 -5.19 -12.08 -9.15
N MET A 50 -4.51 -11.14 -9.80
CA MET A 50 -3.78 -10.06 -9.13
C MET A 50 -4.61 -8.77 -9.04
N TYR A 51 -5.90 -8.81 -9.42
CA TYR A 51 -6.76 -7.63 -9.51
C TYR A 51 -6.89 -6.87 -8.18
N GLN A 52 -6.85 -7.56 -7.05
CA GLN A 52 -6.94 -6.95 -5.72
C GLN A 52 -5.82 -5.92 -5.47
N PHE A 53 -4.64 -6.10 -6.07
CA PHE A 53 -3.51 -5.19 -5.90
C PHE A 53 -3.76 -3.80 -6.52
N LYS A 54 -4.68 -3.67 -7.49
CA LYS A 54 -5.09 -2.36 -8.03
C LYS A 54 -5.79 -1.46 -7.01
N HIS A 55 -6.30 -2.05 -5.94
CA HIS A 55 -7.02 -1.35 -4.88
C HIS A 55 -6.19 -1.20 -3.60
N PHE A 56 -4.92 -1.61 -3.61
CA PHE A 56 -4.07 -1.58 -2.42
C PHE A 56 -3.53 -0.17 -2.12
N PHE A 57 -3.19 0.57 -3.17
CA PHE A 57 -2.70 1.95 -3.09
C PHE A 57 -3.70 2.91 -3.73
N ASN A 58 -3.62 4.19 -3.36
CA ASN A 58 -4.40 5.29 -3.93
C ASN A 58 -5.91 5.01 -4.03
N THR A 59 -6.43 4.25 -3.06
CA THR A 59 -7.82 3.82 -3.02
C THR A 59 -8.44 4.28 -1.71
N CYS A 60 -9.59 4.93 -1.78
CA CYS A 60 -10.30 5.47 -0.64
C CYS A 60 -11.80 5.26 -0.78
N ARG A 61 -12.48 5.02 0.34
CA ARG A 61 -13.94 4.95 0.38
C ARG A 61 -14.52 6.33 0.59
N ILE A 62 -15.46 6.71 -0.28
CA ILE A 62 -16.23 7.95 -0.18
C ILE A 62 -17.62 7.62 0.36
N PRO A 63 -17.99 8.16 1.54
CA PRO A 63 -19.30 7.91 2.12
C PRO A 63 -20.39 8.61 1.31
N HIS A 64 -21.52 7.93 1.13
CA HIS A 64 -22.70 8.45 0.44
C HIS A 64 -23.98 8.10 1.22
N LYS A 65 -25.10 8.73 0.85
CA LYS A 65 -26.37 8.58 1.57
C LYS A 65 -26.92 7.14 1.52
N GLU A 66 -26.83 6.48 0.36
CA GLU A 66 -27.45 5.16 0.14
C GLU A 66 -26.42 4.04 0.12
N CYS A 67 -25.30 4.23 -0.58
CA CYS A 67 -24.23 3.25 -0.69
C CYS A 67 -22.91 3.96 -0.92
N ASP A 68 -21.93 3.68 -0.05
CA ASP A 68 -20.57 4.21 -0.19
C ASP A 68 -19.94 3.80 -1.52
N GLU A 69 -19.01 4.63 -2.00
CA GLU A 69 -18.25 4.38 -3.22
C GLU A 69 -16.80 4.06 -2.87
N LEU A 70 -16.18 3.12 -3.58
CA LEU A 70 -14.74 2.88 -3.50
C LEU A 70 -14.05 3.51 -4.70
N VAL A 71 -13.30 4.58 -4.49
CA VAL A 71 -12.60 5.32 -5.55
C VAL A 71 -11.13 4.94 -5.55
N SER A 72 -10.58 4.58 -6.71
CA SER A 72 -9.15 4.32 -6.91
C SER A 72 -8.57 5.19 -8.03
N SER A 73 -7.54 5.96 -7.69
CA SER A 73 -6.72 6.72 -8.64
C SER A 73 -5.41 6.01 -8.99
N PHE A 74 -5.23 4.75 -8.57
CA PHE A 74 -4.10 3.95 -8.99
C PHE A 74 -4.25 3.49 -10.44
N ARG A 75 -3.21 3.68 -11.25
CA ARG A 75 -3.08 3.14 -12.61
C ARG A 75 -1.67 2.61 -12.78
N THR A 76 -1.51 1.46 -13.43
CA THR A 76 -0.18 0.93 -13.80
C THR A 76 0.41 1.73 -14.95
N VAL A 77 1.70 1.56 -15.19
CA VAL A 77 2.41 2.22 -16.31
C VAL A 77 1.83 1.86 -17.69
N SER A 78 1.16 0.71 -17.79
CA SER A 78 0.51 0.26 -19.03
C SER A 78 -0.90 0.82 -19.21
N GLU A 79 -1.55 1.26 -18.13
CA GLU A 79 -2.91 1.78 -18.15
C GLU A 79 -2.99 3.28 -18.44
N ASP A 80 -1.99 4.05 -18.01
CA ASP A 80 -1.97 5.51 -18.17
C ASP A 80 -0.51 6.01 -18.33
N ILE A 81 -0.35 7.05 -19.14
CA ILE A 81 0.92 7.76 -19.32
C ILE A 81 1.21 8.64 -18.10
N GLN A 82 0.16 9.10 -17.41
CA GLN A 82 0.30 9.95 -16.23
C GLN A 82 0.64 9.11 -15.00
N THR A 83 1.71 9.48 -14.30
CA THR A 83 2.07 8.86 -13.03
C THR A 83 0.95 9.05 -12.01
N PRO A 84 0.49 7.98 -11.32
CA PRO A 84 -0.49 8.10 -10.26
C PRO A 84 0.06 8.96 -9.09
N PRO A 85 -0.80 9.43 -8.17
CA PRO A 85 -0.34 10.15 -6.99
C PRO A 85 0.75 9.40 -6.21
N THR A 86 1.88 10.06 -5.94
CA THR A 86 3.03 9.46 -5.22
C THR A 86 3.20 9.99 -3.80
N HIS A 87 2.28 10.83 -3.33
CA HIS A 87 2.32 11.36 -1.98
C HIS A 87 1.63 10.44 -0.98
N ILE A 88 2.10 10.47 0.27
CA ILE A 88 1.43 9.87 1.41
C ILE A 88 0.79 10.92 2.30
N VAL A 89 -0.24 10.50 3.03
CA VAL A 89 -0.89 11.30 4.08
C VAL A 89 -0.43 10.79 5.43
N ILE A 90 0.15 11.67 6.25
CA ILE A 90 0.57 11.37 7.62
C ILE A 90 -0.41 12.06 8.56
N ILE A 91 -1.02 11.28 9.46
CA ILE A 91 -1.93 11.80 10.49
C ILE A 91 -1.21 11.81 11.83
N ARG A 92 -1.13 12.97 12.47
CA ARG A 92 -0.54 13.10 13.81
C ARG A 92 -1.28 14.15 14.62
N ASN A 93 -1.77 13.76 15.79
CA ASN A 93 -2.47 14.64 16.74
C ASN A 93 -3.61 15.45 16.11
N GLY A 94 -4.40 14.84 15.22
CA GLY A 94 -5.51 15.50 14.52
C GLY A 94 -5.10 16.36 13.32
N HIS A 95 -3.82 16.45 13.00
CA HIS A 95 -3.31 17.16 11.82
C HIS A 95 -2.97 16.18 10.70
N LEU A 96 -3.21 16.63 9.46
CA LEU A 96 -2.86 15.91 8.24
C LEU A 96 -1.69 16.61 7.57
N PHE A 97 -0.70 15.82 7.16
CA PHE A 97 0.46 16.28 6.40
C PHE A 97 0.58 15.45 5.13
N THR A 98 1.01 16.08 4.04
CA THR A 98 1.32 15.39 2.78
C THR A 98 2.81 15.46 2.50
N PHE A 99 3.39 14.36 2.02
CA PHE A 99 4.79 14.28 1.61
C PHE A 99 4.90 13.41 0.37
N ASN A 100 5.63 13.88 -0.64
CA ASN A 100 5.92 13.11 -1.86
C ASN A 100 7.02 12.09 -1.56
N LEU A 101 6.77 10.82 -1.87
CA LEU A 101 7.78 9.76 -1.82
C LEU A 101 8.70 9.79 -3.05
#